data_AF-A0A8K0FGB2-F1
#
_entry.id   AF-A0A8K0FGB2-F1
#
_cell.length_a   1.000
_cell.length_b   1.000
_cell.length_c   1.000
_cell.angle_alpha   90.00
_cell.angle_beta   90.00
_cell.angle_gamma   90.00
#
_symmetry.space_group_name_H-M   'P 1'
#
loop_
_entity.id
_entity.type
_entity.pdbx_description
1 polymer ?
#
loop_
_entity_poly.entity_id
_entity_poly.type
_entity_poly.pdbx_seq_one_letter_code
_entity_poly.pdbx_strand_id
1 'polypeptide(L)'
;MPLPALLCLCAAASFTSRGDYRLAGLFQMYAAGRRPAAGGRLRRVSPPRPAAATFKSHSYSLSQAMRFAAEEINNSSALLPNVTLGYGIHDTRSEPASLHATLRALARQGRQEVEVLPTFRHYEPEAAAAIRPDSTQLALTTVAVLSIFLIPEVNAAPLADEEQGSRGVMV
;
A
#
# COMPACT_ATOMS: atom_id res chain seq x y z
N MET A 1 -12.12 4.25 -29.97
CA MET A 1 -10.94 4.58 -29.13
C MET A 1 -11.45 5.06 -27.78
N PRO A 2 -11.44 4.23 -26.71
CA PRO A 2 -12.24 4.56 -25.55
C PRO A 2 -11.42 5.38 -24.54
N LEU A 3 -11.92 6.57 -24.21
CA LEU A 3 -11.45 7.47 -23.13
C LEU A 3 -11.34 6.88 -21.69
N PRO A 4 -12.01 5.77 -21.27
CA PRO A 4 -11.91 5.30 -19.88
C PRO A 4 -10.51 4.85 -19.48
N ALA A 5 -9.71 4.36 -20.42
CA ALA A 5 -8.34 3.93 -20.15
C ALA A 5 -7.44 5.12 -19.77
N LEU A 6 -7.63 6.29 -20.42
CA LEU A 6 -6.84 7.49 -20.14
C LEU A 6 -7.10 8.07 -18.74
N LEU A 7 -8.36 8.05 -18.29
CA LEU A 7 -8.73 8.45 -16.93
C LEU A 7 -8.11 7.53 -15.87
N CYS A 8 -8.01 6.24 -16.17
CA CYS A 8 -7.36 5.26 -15.30
C CYS A 8 -5.84 5.47 -15.22
N LEU A 9 -5.19 5.85 -16.32
CA LEU A 9 -3.77 6.20 -16.34
C LEU A 9 -3.45 7.49 -15.54
N CYS A 10 -4.29 8.53 -15.61
CA CYS A 10 -4.06 9.78 -14.88
C CYS A 10 -4.15 9.60 -13.34
N ALA A 11 -5.09 8.79 -12.85
CA ALA A 11 -5.20 8.51 -11.42
C ALA A 11 -4.03 7.65 -10.92
N ALA A 12 -3.59 6.66 -11.71
CA ALA A 12 -2.41 5.85 -11.38
C ALA A 12 -1.13 6.69 -11.37
N ALA A 13 -1.02 7.71 -12.23
CA ALA A 13 0.12 8.63 -12.26
C ALA A 13 0.23 9.50 -11.00
N SER A 14 -0.87 9.83 -10.32
CA SER A 14 -0.85 10.65 -9.10
C SER A 14 -0.24 9.93 -7.89
N PHE A 15 -0.18 8.59 -7.90
CA PHE A 15 0.27 7.76 -6.79
C PHE A 15 1.63 7.09 -7.01
N THR A 16 2.27 7.35 -8.14
CA THR A 16 3.61 6.82 -8.44
C THR A 16 4.52 7.94 -8.89
N SER A 17 5.73 7.97 -8.35
CA SER A 17 6.81 8.84 -8.80
C SER A 17 8.09 8.01 -8.96
N ARG A 18 8.86 8.33 -10.00
CA ARG A 18 10.19 7.74 -10.23
C ARG A 18 11.24 8.51 -9.43
N GLY A 19 12.33 7.84 -9.10
CA GLY A 19 13.47 8.40 -8.40
C GLY A 19 14.59 7.36 -8.33
N ASP A 20 15.77 7.79 -7.87
CA ASP A 20 16.93 6.93 -7.65
C ASP A 20 16.63 5.91 -6.53
N TYR A 21 15.89 6.34 -5.50
CA TYR A 21 15.31 5.48 -4.48
C TYR A 21 13.80 5.66 -4.45
N ARG A 22 13.06 4.61 -4.08
CA ARG A 22 11.60 4.69 -4.00
C ARG A 22 11.08 4.17 -2.68
N LEU A 23 10.06 4.84 -2.14
CA LEU A 23 9.32 4.39 -0.98
C LEU A 23 8.02 3.70 -1.40
N ALA A 24 7.66 2.58 -0.76
CA ALA A 24 6.37 1.95 -0.95
C ALA A 24 5.39 2.41 0.13
N GLY A 25 4.27 3.02 -0.25
CA GLY A 25 3.22 3.46 0.66
C GLY A 25 2.04 2.47 0.65
N LEU A 26 1.82 1.75 1.75
CA LEU A 26 0.75 0.75 1.83
C LEU A 26 -0.42 1.30 2.67
N PHE A 27 -1.42 1.92 2.04
CA PHE A 27 -2.50 2.62 2.73
C PHE A 27 -3.86 2.00 2.46
N GLN A 28 -4.71 1.87 3.49
CA GLN A 28 -6.08 1.38 3.31
C GLN A 28 -7.01 2.54 2.93
N MET A 29 -6.85 3.10 1.73
CA MET A 29 -7.64 4.24 1.27
C MET A 29 -9.11 3.89 1.07
N TYR A 30 -9.41 2.61 0.81
CA TYR A 30 -10.76 2.10 0.68
C TYR A 30 -10.99 0.90 1.61
N ALA A 31 -12.15 0.84 2.26
CA ALA A 31 -12.60 -0.36 2.94
C ALA A 31 -13.24 -1.34 1.93
N ALA A 32 -12.92 -2.62 2.03
CA ALA A 32 -13.62 -3.64 1.25
C ALA A 32 -15.12 -3.60 1.55
N GLY A 33 -15.94 -3.41 0.53
CA GLY A 33 -17.39 -3.46 0.68
C GLY A 33 -17.82 -4.84 1.20
N ARG A 34 -18.55 -4.89 2.32
CA ARG A 34 -19.10 -6.14 2.84
C ARG A 34 -20.05 -6.73 1.81
N ARG A 35 -19.74 -7.94 1.32
CA ARG A 35 -20.70 -8.72 0.55
C ARG A 35 -21.80 -9.18 1.51
N PRO A 36 -23.09 -8.95 1.20
CA PRO A 36 -24.14 -9.65 1.92
C PRO A 36 -23.92 -11.16 1.74
N ALA A 37 -23.99 -11.92 2.83
CA ALA A 37 -23.79 -13.37 2.81
C ALA A 37 -24.74 -13.98 1.77
N ALA A 38 -24.17 -14.73 0.82
CA ALA A 38 -24.97 -15.39 -0.21
C ALA A 38 -25.81 -16.49 0.46
N GLY A 39 -27.08 -16.18 0.74
CA GLY A 39 -28.07 -17.19 1.08
C GLY A 39 -28.14 -18.23 -0.04
N GLY A 40 -28.05 -19.51 0.31
CA GLY A 40 -27.78 -20.65 -0.57
C GLY A 40 -28.82 -20.92 -1.67
N ARG A 41 -28.92 -20.06 -2.68
CA ARG A 41 -29.59 -20.38 -3.94
C ARG A 41 -28.72 -20.02 -5.13
N LEU A 42 -28.28 -21.06 -5.83
CA LEU A 42 -27.68 -20.98 -7.16
C LEU A 42 -28.66 -20.27 -8.10
N ARG A 43 -28.48 -18.96 -8.29
CA ARG A 43 -29.28 -18.18 -9.22
C ARG A 43 -28.34 -17.37 -10.09
N ARG A 44 -28.42 -17.63 -11.41
CA ARG A 44 -27.84 -16.91 -12.56
C ARG A 44 -26.71 -15.94 -12.21
N VAL A 45 -25.48 -16.32 -12.55
CA VAL A 45 -24.26 -15.52 -12.41
C VAL A 45 -24.32 -14.31 -13.34
N SER A 46 -25.06 -13.28 -12.95
CA SER A 46 -24.75 -11.92 -13.38
C SER A 46 -23.44 -11.51 -12.68
N PRO A 47 -22.49 -10.82 -13.33
CA PRO A 47 -21.29 -10.36 -12.65
C PRO A 47 -21.70 -9.57 -11.40
N PRO A 48 -21.23 -9.97 -10.20
CA PRO A 48 -21.67 -9.34 -8.97
C PRO A 48 -21.33 -7.86 -9.03
N ARG A 49 -22.33 -6.99 -8.82
CA ARG A 49 -22.08 -5.55 -8.68
C ARG A 49 -21.00 -5.35 -7.62
N PRO A 50 -19.94 -4.57 -7.90
CA PRO A 50 -18.92 -4.32 -6.90
C PRO A 50 -19.59 -3.71 -5.67
N ALA A 51 -19.39 -4.33 -4.51
CA ALA A 51 -19.87 -3.78 -3.25
C ALA A 51 -19.26 -2.38 -3.10
N ALA A 52 -20.07 -1.39 -2.77
CA ALA A 52 -19.61 -0.01 -2.63
C ALA A 52 -18.46 0.03 -1.60
N ALA A 53 -17.28 0.43 -2.05
CA ALA A 53 -16.13 0.59 -1.19
C ALA A 53 -16.27 1.90 -0.41
N THR A 54 -16.04 1.87 0.90
CA THR A 54 -16.10 3.08 1.73
C THR A 54 -14.74 3.77 1.70
N PHE A 55 -14.69 5.02 1.28
CA PHE A 55 -13.46 5.81 1.27
C PHE A 55 -13.03 6.19 2.70
N LYS A 56 -11.75 6.01 3.01
CA LYS A 56 -11.14 6.40 4.30
C LYS A 56 -10.30 7.65 4.11
N SER A 57 -10.85 8.80 4.50
CA SER A 57 -10.17 10.10 4.38
C SER A 57 -8.84 10.16 5.13
N HIS A 58 -8.76 9.58 6.33
CA HIS A 58 -7.53 9.58 7.13
C HIS A 58 -6.36 8.88 6.42
N SER A 59 -6.56 7.64 5.97
CA SER A 59 -5.52 6.88 5.25
C SER A 59 -5.15 7.54 3.92
N TYR A 60 -6.09 8.20 3.25
CA TYR A 60 -5.78 9.02 2.07
C TYR A 60 -4.92 10.23 2.44
N SER A 61 -5.25 10.97 3.51
CA SER A 61 -4.43 12.10 3.97
C SER A 61 -3.00 11.67 4.32
N LEU A 62 -2.80 10.51 4.94
CA LEU A 62 -1.46 9.97 5.20
C LEU A 62 -0.71 9.65 3.90
N SER A 63 -1.41 9.10 2.89
CA SER A 63 -0.80 8.86 1.58
C SER A 63 -0.37 10.15 0.87
N GLN A 64 -1.17 11.22 1.00
CA GLN A 64 -0.83 12.53 0.47
C GLN A 64 0.30 13.19 1.26
N ALA A 65 0.36 12.97 2.58
CA ALA A 65 1.45 13.44 3.43
C ALA A 65 2.79 12.78 3.04
N MET A 66 2.78 11.47 2.73
CA MET A 66 3.95 10.78 2.20
C MET A 66 4.41 11.39 0.86
N ARG A 67 3.47 11.65 -0.06
CA ARG A 67 3.79 12.32 -1.33
C ARG A 67 4.43 13.69 -1.10
N PHE A 68 3.77 14.51 -0.28
CA PHE A 68 4.24 15.85 0.05
C PHE A 68 5.64 15.81 0.70
N ALA A 69 5.88 14.89 1.62
CA ALA A 69 7.19 14.73 2.25
C ALA A 69 8.28 14.37 1.24
N ALA A 70 7.99 13.51 0.26
CA ALA A 70 8.94 13.20 -0.80
C ALA A 70 9.24 14.42 -1.69
N GLU A 71 8.22 15.22 -2.01
CA GLU A 71 8.37 16.48 -2.77
C GLU A 71 9.24 17.50 -2.00
N GLU A 72 8.98 17.68 -0.70
CA GLU A 72 9.77 18.58 0.16
C GLU A 72 11.23 18.12 0.32
N ILE A 73 11.46 16.82 0.44
CA ILE A 73 12.83 16.25 0.48
C ILE A 73 13.56 16.56 -0.82
N ASN A 74 12.93 16.31 -1.97
CA ASN A 74 13.53 16.56 -3.28
C ASN A 74 13.77 18.05 -3.56
N ASN A 75 13.00 18.94 -2.94
CA ASN A 75 13.17 20.39 -3.07
C ASN A 75 14.20 20.97 -2.09
N SER A 76 14.75 20.15 -1.19
CA SER A 76 15.76 20.56 -0.23
C SER A 76 17.17 20.34 -0.77
N SER A 77 18.01 21.37 -0.72
CA SER A 77 19.45 21.22 -1.01
C SER A 77 20.23 20.58 0.14
N ALA A 78 19.63 20.47 1.34
CA ALA A 78 20.26 19.92 2.52
C ALA A 78 19.97 18.42 2.74
N LEU A 79 18.87 17.91 2.18
CA LEU A 79 18.44 16.52 2.34
C LEU A 79 18.60 15.79 1.00
N LEU A 80 19.34 14.68 0.98
CA LEU A 80 19.58 13.85 -0.20
C LEU A 80 20.07 14.65 -1.44
N PRO A 81 21.14 15.45 -1.33
CA PRO A 81 21.63 16.24 -2.46
C PRO A 81 22.01 15.33 -3.64
N ASN A 82 21.56 15.70 -4.85
CA ASN A 82 21.74 14.95 -6.10
C ASN A 82 21.07 13.56 -6.13
N VAL A 83 20.10 13.32 -5.25
CA VAL A 83 19.33 12.07 -5.20
C VAL A 83 17.85 12.43 -5.27
N THR A 84 17.11 11.78 -6.17
CA THR A 84 15.65 11.94 -6.27
C THR A 84 14.96 10.82 -5.53
N LEU A 85 14.12 11.17 -4.55
CA LEU A 85 13.25 10.25 -3.83
C LEU A 85 11.90 10.12 -4.56
N GLY A 86 11.64 8.92 -5.10
CA GLY A 86 10.36 8.53 -5.67
C GLY A 86 9.48 7.79 -4.68
N TYR A 87 8.28 7.41 -5.13
CA TYR A 87 7.35 6.63 -4.31
C TYR A 87 6.39 5.78 -5.16
N GLY A 88 5.74 4.81 -4.53
CA GLY A 88 4.63 4.05 -5.07
C GLY A 88 3.59 3.85 -3.97
N ILE A 89 2.43 4.48 -4.11
CA ILE A 89 1.32 4.42 -3.15
C ILE A 89 0.32 3.37 -3.64
N HIS A 90 -0.04 2.44 -2.76
CA HIS A 90 -0.89 1.31 -3.06
C HIS A 90 -2.04 1.20 -2.05
N ASP A 91 -3.24 0.90 -2.56
CA ASP A 91 -4.43 0.66 -1.75
C ASP A 91 -4.46 -0.77 -1.20
N THR A 92 -4.31 -0.93 0.12
CA THR A 92 -4.23 -2.23 0.82
C THR A 92 -5.57 -2.66 1.43
N ARG A 93 -6.68 -2.45 0.72
CA ARG A 93 -8.06 -2.72 1.19
C ARG A 93 -8.41 -4.16 1.61
N SER A 94 -7.55 -5.13 1.34
CA SER A 94 -7.74 -6.55 1.67
C SER A 94 -6.41 -7.30 1.63
N GLU A 95 -6.33 -8.47 2.27
CA GLU A 95 -5.10 -9.28 2.31
C GLU A 95 -4.51 -9.59 0.92
N PRO A 96 -5.27 -10.00 -0.11
CA PRO A 96 -4.72 -10.17 -1.46
C PRO A 96 -4.19 -8.88 -2.10
N ALA A 97 -4.82 -7.74 -1.78
CA ALA A 97 -4.39 -6.44 -2.30
C ALA A 97 -3.12 -5.97 -1.60
N SER A 98 -3.04 -6.21 -0.29
CA SER A 98 -1.85 -5.96 0.53
C SER A 98 -0.67 -6.79 0.03
N LEU A 99 -0.87 -8.09 -0.18
CA LEU A 99 0.17 -8.98 -0.71
C LEU A 99 0.63 -8.53 -2.11
N HIS A 100 -0.31 -8.20 -2.99
CA HIS A 100 0.02 -7.70 -4.33
C HIS A 100 0.85 -6.42 -4.28
N ALA A 101 0.49 -5.47 -3.42
CA ALA A 101 1.25 -4.24 -3.22
C ALA A 101 2.65 -4.51 -2.66
N THR A 102 2.78 -5.42 -1.70
CA THR A 102 4.07 -5.85 -1.15
C THR A 102 4.96 -6.49 -2.21
N LEU A 103 4.43 -7.40 -3.03
CA LEU A 103 5.17 -7.99 -4.14
C LEU A 103 5.56 -6.94 -5.18
N ARG A 104 4.71 -5.94 -5.43
CA ARG A 104 5.03 -4.84 -6.35
C ARG A 104 6.19 -3.99 -5.84
N ALA A 105 6.26 -3.74 -4.53
CA ALA A 105 7.37 -3.04 -3.87
C ALA A 105 8.69 -3.83 -3.95
N LEU A 106 8.60 -5.16 -3.99
CA LEU A 106 9.75 -6.06 -4.10
C LEU A 106 10.21 -6.30 -5.54
N ALA A 107 9.36 -6.09 -6.55
CA ALA A 107 9.78 -6.27 -7.93
C ALA A 107 11.01 -5.40 -8.24
N ARG A 108 11.93 -5.86 -9.10
CA ARG A 108 13.07 -5.03 -9.53
C ARG A 108 12.58 -3.90 -10.43
N GLN A 109 13.33 -2.80 -10.48
CA GLN A 109 13.01 -1.66 -11.35
C GLN A 109 12.82 -2.11 -12.81
N GLY A 110 11.66 -1.77 -13.39
CA GLY A 110 11.29 -2.14 -14.76
C GLY A 110 10.76 -3.57 -14.94
N ARG A 111 10.67 -4.37 -13.86
CA ARG A 111 10.07 -5.70 -13.87
C ARG A 111 8.70 -5.70 -13.20
N GLN A 112 7.88 -6.69 -13.54
CA GLN A 112 6.56 -6.92 -12.92
C GLN A 112 6.56 -8.13 -11.97
N GLU A 113 7.66 -8.88 -11.93
CA GLU A 113 7.77 -10.16 -11.24
C GLU A 113 8.89 -10.11 -10.19
N VAL A 114 8.69 -10.86 -9.11
CA VAL A 114 9.69 -11.08 -8.05
C VAL A 114 10.38 -12.40 -8.36
N GLU A 115 11.70 -12.37 -8.53
CA GLU A 115 12.48 -13.58 -8.80
C GLU A 115 12.64 -14.40 -7.52
N VAL A 116 12.38 -15.70 -7.61
CA VAL A 116 12.62 -16.64 -6.51
C VAL A 116 14.06 -17.12 -6.60
N LEU A 117 14.92 -16.56 -5.76
CA LEU A 117 16.34 -16.88 -5.71
C LEU A 117 16.67 -17.71 -4.46
N PRO A 118 17.76 -18.52 -4.49
CA PRO A 118 18.21 -19.25 -3.30
C PRO A 118 18.64 -18.34 -2.14
N THR A 119 19.03 -17.10 -2.45
CA THR A 119 19.38 -16.09 -1.46
C THR A 119 19.02 -14.70 -1.98
N PHE A 120 18.60 -13.82 -1.07
CA PHE A 120 18.19 -12.45 -1.37
C PHE A 120 19.20 -11.39 -0.94
N ARG A 121 20.41 -11.78 -0.51
CA ARG A 121 21.44 -10.84 0.00
C ARG A 121 21.88 -9.76 -1.01
N HIS A 122 21.78 -10.06 -2.30
CA HIS A 122 22.10 -9.13 -3.40
C HIS A 122 20.87 -8.81 -4.24
N TYR A 123 19.68 -9.06 -3.69
CA TYR A 123 18.43 -8.69 -4.34
C TYR A 123 18.20 -7.20 -4.16
N GLU A 124 17.93 -6.49 -5.25
CA GLU A 124 17.69 -5.03 -5.23
C GLU A 124 16.22 -4.78 -5.57
N PRO A 125 15.34 -4.71 -4.56
CA PRO A 125 13.94 -4.39 -4.76
C PRO A 125 13.76 -2.95 -5.22
N GLU A 126 12.63 -2.67 -5.90
CA GLU A 126 12.27 -1.31 -6.34
C GLU A 126 12.07 -0.35 -5.16
N ALA A 127 11.56 -0.83 -4.02
CA ALA A 127 11.38 -0.02 -2.82
C ALA A 127 12.56 -0.14 -1.86
N ALA A 128 13.08 0.99 -1.38
CA ALA A 128 14.12 1.06 -0.34
C ALA A 128 13.56 0.90 1.08
N ALA A 129 12.30 1.30 1.28
CA ALA A 129 11.57 1.16 2.54
C ALA A 129 10.05 1.17 2.26
N ALA A 130 9.26 0.65 3.19
CA ALA A 130 7.82 0.63 3.10
C ALA A 130 7.15 1.34 4.29
N ILE A 131 6.05 2.03 4.04
CA ILE A 131 5.11 2.46 5.08
C ILE A 131 4.07 1.36 5.25
N ARG A 132 3.90 0.95 6.51
CA ARG A 132 2.99 -0.09 7.00
C ARG A 132 1.50 0.23 6.72
N PRO A 133 0.65 -0.77 6.41
CA PRO A 133 -0.80 -0.64 6.52
C PRO A 133 -1.27 -0.39 7.96
N ASP A 134 -2.28 0.47 8.15
CA ASP A 134 -2.86 0.76 9.48
C ASP A 134 -3.45 -0.46 10.21
N SER A 135 -3.75 -1.55 9.50
CA SER A 135 -4.30 -2.77 10.08
C SER A 135 -3.17 -3.69 10.54
N THR A 136 -3.16 -4.04 11.82
CA THR A 136 -2.19 -4.97 12.40
C THR A 136 -2.12 -6.30 11.66
N GLN A 137 -3.26 -6.84 11.21
CA GLN A 137 -3.28 -8.10 10.44
C GLN A 137 -2.54 -7.94 9.10
N LEU A 138 -2.87 -6.89 8.34
CA LEU A 138 -2.23 -6.64 7.05
C LEU A 138 -0.74 -6.32 7.22
N ALA A 139 -0.40 -5.50 8.21
CA ALA A 139 0.97 -5.20 8.62
C ALA A 139 1.81 -6.45 8.92
N LEU A 140 1.23 -7.44 9.62
CA LEU A 140 1.91 -8.72 9.87
C LEU A 140 2.12 -9.51 8.57
N THR A 141 1.13 -9.50 7.67
CA THR A 141 1.28 -10.12 6.35
C THR A 141 2.38 -9.46 5.52
N THR A 142 2.43 -8.13 5.48
CA THR A 142 3.43 -7.41 4.68
C THR A 142 4.83 -7.57 5.24
N VAL A 143 5.00 -7.46 6.57
CA VAL A 143 6.31 -7.57 7.22
C VAL A 143 6.89 -8.98 7.11
N ALA A 144 6.03 -10.02 7.16
CA ALA A 144 6.47 -11.41 6.99
C ALA A 144 7.13 -11.62 5.63
N VAL A 145 6.69 -10.91 4.59
CA VAL A 145 7.27 -10.97 3.25
C VAL A 145 8.47 -10.02 3.12
N LEU A 146 8.33 -8.76 3.52
CA LEU A 146 9.39 -7.74 3.38
C LEU A 146 10.66 -8.06 4.19
N SER A 147 10.52 -8.70 5.35
CA SER A 147 11.65 -9.09 6.21
C SER A 147 12.60 -10.09 5.54
N ILE A 148 12.11 -10.93 4.62
CA ILE A 148 12.94 -11.86 3.85
C ILE A 148 13.92 -11.10 2.94
N PHE A 149 13.51 -9.94 2.45
CA PHE A 149 14.27 -9.05 1.57
C PHE A 149 14.96 -7.91 2.33
N LEU A 150 14.90 -7.91 3.66
CA LEU A 150 15.49 -6.90 4.55
C LEU A 150 14.99 -5.48 4.26
N ILE A 151 13.73 -5.34 3.85
CA ILE A 151 13.11 -4.02 3.63
C ILE A 151 12.49 -3.51 4.92
N PRO A 152 12.91 -2.33 5.43
CA PRO A 152 12.35 -1.77 6.64
C PRO A 152 10.91 -1.32 6.41
N GLU A 153 10.04 -1.63 7.37
CA GLU A 153 8.65 -1.19 7.40
C GLU A 153 8.44 -0.19 8.55
N VAL A 154 7.94 1.01 8.23
CA VAL A 154 7.74 2.12 9.16
C VAL A 154 6.25 2.35 9.39
N ASN A 155 5.86 2.52 10.65
CA ASN A 155 4.49 2.91 10.99
C ASN A 155 4.32 4.43 10.85
N ALA A 156 3.33 4.87 10.07
CA ALA A 156 2.99 6.28 9.89
C ALA A 156 1.81 6.73 10.76
N ALA A 157 1.11 5.79 11.42
CA ALA A 157 0.06 6.15 12.36
C ALA A 157 0.69 6.81 13.61
N PRO A 158 0.09 7.89 14.13
CA PRO A 158 0.49 8.42 15.43
C PRO A 158 0.40 7.29 16.47
N LEU A 159 1.35 7.23 17.39
CA LEU A 159 1.18 6.47 18.61
C LEU A 159 -0.05 7.04 19.31
N ALA A 160 -1.21 6.41 19.14
CA ALA A 160 -2.33 6.69 20.00
C ALA A 160 -1.90 6.27 21.41
N ASP A 161 -2.01 7.18 22.38
CA ASP A 161 -2.12 6.78 23.77
C ASP A 161 -3.23 5.71 23.84
N GLU A 162 -2.89 4.54 24.35
CA GLU A 162 -3.86 3.49 24.67
C GLU A 162 -4.85 4.03 25.72
N GLU A 163 -5.93 4.64 25.27
CA GLU A 163 -7.18 4.77 26.03
C GLU A 163 -8.29 4.16 25.18
N GLN A 164 -8.12 2.85 24.91
CA GLN A 164 -9.20 1.98 24.48
C GLN A 164 -10.02 1.64 25.72
N GLY A 165 -11.24 2.17 25.76
CA GLY A 165 -12.22 1.92 26.80
C GLY A 165 -12.29 0.46 27.24
N SER A 166 -11.89 0.23 28.48
CA SER A 166 -12.36 -0.92 29.25
C SER A 166 -13.82 -0.67 29.64
N ARG A 167 -14.73 -1.00 28.73
CA ARG A 167 -16.02 -1.57 29.14
C ARG A 167 -15.91 -3.07 28.96
N GLY A 168 -15.20 -3.70 29.89
CA GLY A 168 -15.37 -5.12 30.15
C GLY A 168 -16.82 -5.37 30.55
N VAL A 169 -17.51 -6.22 29.79
CA VAL A 169 -18.54 -7.10 30.32
C VAL A 169 -18.17 -8.51 29.89
N MET A 170 -17.57 -9.21 30.84
CA MET A 170 -17.50 -10.66 31.01
C MET A 170 -17.32 -10.76 32.54
N VAL A 171 -18.35 -11.00 33.36
CA VAL A 171 -19.34 -12.07 33.41
C VAL A 171 -20.65 -11.52 33.99
#